data_AF-A0A369ZCA7-F1
#
_entry.id   AF-A0A369ZCA7-F1
#
_cell.length_a   1.000
_cell.length_b   1.000
_cell.length_c   1.000
_cell.angle_alpha   90.00
_cell.angle_beta   90.00
_cell.angle_gamma   90.00
#
_symmetry.space_group_name_H-M   'P 1'
#
loop_
_entity.id
_entity.type
_entity.pdbx_description
1 polymer ?
#
loop_
_entity_poly.entity_id
_entity_poly.type
_entity_poly.pdbx_seq_one_letter_code
_entity_poly.pdbx_strand_id
1 'polypeptide(L)'
;MKNIEIDDELYHYIASRTQSIGESASDILRRLLRLPSSPQPFALVQQNVIDELKATSKPKAKPNEGVDTKEQHFQKIENVLVSEIFNEPSKGVVRFLALLEALYQHNPQSFAKATEVVTGNSRTYFAKDEASLLKHGNSVKAKQIPSSPFWVVTNNNTNRKGLIVTNVMREMGLPKKLIKRVQGLFV
;
A
#
# COMPACT_ATOMS: atom_id res chain seq x y z
N MET A 1 29.74 -0.34 10.39
CA MET A 1 28.46 -1.07 10.25
C MET A 1 27.48 -0.45 11.23
N LYS A 2 26.19 -0.36 10.87
CA LYS A 2 25.13 0.05 11.81
C LYS A 2 24.50 -1.23 12.36
N ASN A 3 24.19 -1.25 13.65
CA ASN A 3 23.56 -2.40 14.30
C ASN A 3 22.05 -2.19 14.35
N ILE A 4 21.30 -3.28 14.18
CA ILE A 4 19.85 -3.34 14.36
C ILE A 4 19.57 -4.53 15.28
N GLU A 5 18.57 -4.38 16.15
CA GLU A 5 18.09 -5.45 17.03
C GLU A 5 16.83 -6.06 16.42
N ILE A 6 16.73 -7.39 16.48
CA ILE A 6 15.61 -8.18 15.97
C ILE A 6 15.27 -9.24 17.01
N ASP A 7 14.04 -9.75 16.99
CA ASP A 7 13.62 -10.85 17.86
C ASP A 7 14.21 -12.21 17.42
N ASP A 8 14.14 -13.20 18.32
CA ASP A 8 14.72 -14.53 18.10
C ASP A 8 14.07 -15.27 16.93
N GLU A 9 12.75 -15.11 16.75
CA GLU A 9 12.01 -15.73 15.65
C GLU A 9 12.50 -15.22 14.29
N LEU A 10 12.63 -13.89 14.15
CA LEU A 10 13.11 -13.27 12.92
C LEU A 10 14.60 -13.58 12.69
N TYR A 11 15.40 -13.65 13.75
CA TYR A 11 16.79 -14.10 13.66
C TYR A 11 16.88 -15.51 13.07
N HIS A 12 16.12 -16.47 13.60
CA HIS A 12 16.07 -17.83 13.08
C HIS A 12 15.57 -17.89 11.64
N TYR A 13 14.53 -17.10 11.31
CA TYR A 13 14.04 -17.01 9.94
C TYR A 13 15.12 -16.51 8.97
N ILE A 14 15.81 -15.42 9.29
CA ILE A 14 16.89 -14.88 8.43
C ILE A 14 18.02 -15.90 8.30
N ALA A 15 18.46 -16.51 9.41
CA ALA A 15 19.52 -17.51 9.41
C ALA A 15 19.17 -18.74 8.54
N SER A 16 17.91 -19.20 8.57
CA SER A 16 17.42 -20.33 7.76
C SER A 16 17.50 -20.09 6.25
N ARG A 17 17.63 -18.82 5.82
CA ARG A 17 17.66 -18.43 4.42
C ARG A 17 19.08 -18.35 3.85
N THR A 18 20.11 -18.69 4.62
CA THR A 18 21.52 -18.74 4.17
C THR A 18 21.66 -19.67 2.96
N GLN A 19 22.23 -19.18 1.86
CA GLN A 19 22.42 -19.96 0.63
C GLN A 19 23.88 -20.32 0.38
N SER A 20 24.82 -19.50 0.88
CA SER A 20 26.25 -19.70 0.71
C SER A 20 26.96 -19.64 2.06
N ILE A 21 27.97 -20.52 2.25
CA ILE A 21 28.83 -20.47 3.44
C ILE A 21 29.52 -19.09 3.49
N GLY A 22 29.43 -18.42 4.64
CA GLY A 22 30.03 -17.10 4.86
C GLY A 22 29.22 -15.92 4.30
N GLU A 23 27.98 -16.12 3.85
CA GLU A 23 27.08 -15.02 3.46
C GLU A 23 26.80 -14.09 4.65
N SER A 24 26.92 -12.77 4.44
CA SER A 24 26.64 -11.81 5.52
C SER A 24 25.14 -11.65 5.74
N ALA A 25 24.73 -11.28 6.96
CA ALA A 25 23.32 -10.97 7.23
C ALA A 25 22.75 -9.88 6.30
N SER A 26 23.61 -8.94 5.86
CA SER A 26 23.21 -7.92 4.89
C SER A 26 22.92 -8.49 3.51
N ASP A 27 23.65 -9.51 3.08
CA ASP A 27 23.45 -10.14 1.76
C ASP A 27 22.19 -11.00 1.75
N ILE A 28 21.95 -11.74 2.84
CA ILE A 28 20.70 -12.49 3.05
C ILE A 28 19.51 -11.53 2.99
N LEU A 29 19.57 -10.41 3.71
CA LEU A 29 18.49 -9.42 3.73
C LEU A 29 18.29 -8.74 2.38
N ARG A 30 19.37 -8.38 1.66
CA ARG A 30 19.24 -7.80 0.30
C ARG A 30 18.54 -8.76 -0.65
N ARG A 31 18.87 -10.04 -0.61
CA ARG A 31 18.21 -11.06 -1.43
C ARG A 31 16.74 -11.25 -1.05
N LEU A 32 16.42 -11.38 0.23
CA LEU A 32 15.04 -11.52 0.71
C LEU A 32 14.17 -10.31 0.33
N LEU A 33 14.76 -9.11 0.37
CA LEU A 33 14.10 -7.84 0.03
C LEU A 33 14.21 -7.46 -1.46
N ARG A 34 14.85 -8.31 -2.29
CA ARG A 34 15.09 -8.07 -3.74
C ARG A 34 15.82 -6.74 -4.02
N LEU A 35 16.81 -6.42 -3.19
CA LEU A 35 17.68 -5.26 -3.34
C LEU A 35 18.93 -5.63 -4.18
N PRO A 36 19.54 -4.67 -4.89
CA PRO A 36 20.76 -4.93 -5.65
C PRO A 36 21.93 -5.33 -4.74
N SER A 37 22.77 -6.26 -5.20
CA SER A 37 23.87 -6.87 -4.44
C SER A 37 25.00 -5.90 -4.06
N SER A 38 25.03 -4.71 -4.68
CA SER A 38 26.01 -3.66 -4.37
C SER A 38 25.29 -2.44 -3.78
N PRO A 39 25.80 -1.83 -2.69
CA PRO A 39 25.26 -0.58 -2.16
C PRO A 39 25.55 0.54 -3.17
N GLN A 40 24.68 0.70 -4.16
CA GLN A 40 24.65 1.93 -4.94
C GLN A 40 24.04 3.04 -4.09
N PRO A 41 24.51 4.30 -4.25
CA PRO A 41 23.86 5.44 -3.63
C PRO A 41 22.36 5.39 -3.97
N PHE A 42 21.52 5.58 -2.96
CA PHE A 42 20.05 5.50 -3.00
C PHE A 42 19.42 6.26 -4.19
N ALA A 43 20.12 7.23 -4.76
CA ALA A 43 19.72 7.99 -5.94
C ALA A 43 19.83 7.25 -7.29
N LEU A 44 20.70 6.24 -7.45
CA LEU A 44 20.94 5.59 -8.76
C LEU A 44 20.13 4.30 -8.98
N VAL A 45 19.68 3.64 -7.90
CA VAL A 45 18.85 2.42 -7.99
C VAL A 45 17.48 2.73 -8.60
N GLN A 46 16.98 3.95 -8.41
CA GLN A 46 15.71 4.39 -9.00
C GLN A 46 15.82 4.64 -10.51
N GLN A 47 17.01 4.92 -11.02
CA GLN A 47 17.23 5.27 -12.43
C GLN A 47 17.33 4.01 -13.33
N ASN A 48 18.06 2.98 -12.88
CA ASN A 48 18.34 1.80 -13.73
C ASN A 48 17.13 0.87 -13.94
N VAL A 49 16.16 0.85 -13.01
CA VAL A 49 14.90 0.10 -13.20
C VAL A 49 13.95 0.78 -14.18
N ILE A 50 14.16 2.06 -14.51
CA ILE A 50 13.31 2.82 -15.43
C ILE A 50 13.78 2.66 -16.89
N ASP A 51 15.08 2.52 -17.13
CA ASP A 51 15.64 2.49 -18.49
C ASP A 51 15.54 1.13 -19.20
N GLU A 52 15.60 -0.01 -18.49
CA GLU A 52 15.43 -1.32 -19.12
C GLU A 52 13.97 -1.59 -19.59
N LEU A 53 12.98 -0.88 -19.04
CA LEU A 53 11.57 -1.00 -19.45
C LEU A 53 11.23 -0.14 -20.68
N LYS A 54 12.16 0.65 -21.20
CA LYS A 54 11.88 1.65 -22.25
C LYS A 54 12.43 1.30 -23.64
N ALA A 55 13.21 0.22 -23.80
CA ALA A 55 14.00 -0.03 -25.01
C ALA A 55 13.45 -1.07 -26.01
N THR A 56 12.20 -1.55 -25.88
CA THR A 56 11.61 -2.45 -26.89
C THR A 56 10.18 -2.06 -27.26
N SER A 57 10.03 -1.00 -28.05
CA SER A 57 8.76 -0.75 -28.75
C SER A 57 8.99 -0.11 -30.12
N LYS A 58 8.88 -0.91 -31.18
CA LYS A 58 8.34 -0.51 -32.49
C LYS A 58 7.61 -1.70 -33.13
N PRO A 59 6.61 -1.46 -34.01
CA PRO A 59 5.32 -2.12 -33.93
C PRO A 59 5.01 -3.00 -35.15
N LYS A 60 4.20 -4.05 -34.98
CA LYS A 60 3.41 -4.63 -36.08
C LYS A 60 2.14 -5.33 -35.59
N ALA A 61 1.04 -4.87 -36.17
CA ALA A 61 -0.23 -5.54 -36.48
C ALA A 61 -1.01 -6.30 -35.39
N LYS A 62 -2.26 -5.85 -35.19
CA LYS A 62 -3.42 -6.53 -34.58
C LYS A 62 -3.78 -7.84 -35.34
N PRO A 63 -4.80 -8.63 -34.93
CA PRO A 63 -5.55 -8.70 -33.64
C PRO A 63 -5.66 -10.15 -33.10
N ASN A 64 -5.77 -10.33 -31.78
CA ASN A 64 -6.83 -11.20 -31.24
C ASN A 64 -6.97 -11.08 -29.73
N GLU A 65 -8.19 -11.39 -29.32
CA GLU A 65 -8.80 -11.37 -28.01
C GLU A 65 -7.92 -11.94 -26.90
N GLY A 66 -7.89 -11.22 -25.79
CA GLY A 66 -7.26 -11.60 -24.53
C GLY A 66 -7.90 -10.79 -23.41
N VAL A 67 -9.19 -10.99 -23.22
CA VAL A 67 -9.84 -10.75 -21.93
C VAL A 67 -9.02 -11.55 -20.90
N ASP A 68 -8.81 -10.97 -19.71
CA ASP A 68 -8.38 -11.68 -18.49
C ASP A 68 -6.89 -11.59 -18.03
N THR A 69 -6.25 -10.41 -18.10
CA THR A 69 -5.01 -10.12 -17.32
C THR A 69 -5.12 -8.94 -16.37
N LYS A 70 -6.21 -8.16 -16.41
CA LYS A 70 -6.43 -7.01 -15.51
C LYS A 70 -7.19 -7.36 -14.23
N GLU A 71 -7.92 -8.48 -14.19
CA GLU A 71 -8.78 -8.84 -13.06
C GLU A 71 -7.97 -9.47 -11.91
N GLN A 72 -6.90 -10.22 -12.21
CA GLN A 72 -6.03 -10.85 -11.19
C GLN A 72 -5.24 -9.83 -10.34
N HIS A 73 -5.06 -8.59 -10.80
CA HIS A 73 -4.28 -7.58 -10.07
C HIS A 73 -4.94 -7.08 -8.78
N PHE A 74 -6.27 -7.21 -8.65
CA PHE A 74 -7.02 -6.62 -7.53
C PHE A 74 -7.51 -7.66 -6.50
N GLN A 75 -7.06 -8.92 -6.61
CA GLN A 75 -7.55 -10.03 -5.81
C GLN A 75 -7.52 -9.77 -4.30
N LYS A 76 -6.46 -9.14 -3.78
CA LYS A 76 -6.38 -8.80 -2.35
C LYS A 76 -7.49 -7.83 -1.92
N ILE A 77 -7.78 -6.81 -2.74
CA ILE A 77 -8.84 -5.84 -2.46
C ILE A 77 -10.20 -6.53 -2.54
N GLU A 78 -10.41 -7.38 -3.55
CA GLU A 78 -11.66 -8.13 -3.68
C GLU A 78 -11.90 -9.11 -2.54
N ASN A 79 -10.86 -9.80 -2.06
CA ASN A 79 -10.93 -10.69 -0.92
C ASN A 79 -11.35 -9.95 0.36
N VAL A 80 -10.85 -8.73 0.58
CA VAL A 80 -11.29 -7.89 1.71
C VAL A 80 -12.77 -7.56 1.58
N LEU A 81 -13.26 -7.20 0.39
CA LEU A 81 -14.68 -6.88 0.20
C LEU A 81 -15.63 -8.07 0.40
N VAL A 82 -15.14 -9.30 0.23
CA VAL A 82 -15.91 -10.53 0.44
C VAL A 82 -15.81 -11.04 1.90
N SER A 83 -14.78 -10.64 2.64
CA SER A 83 -14.55 -11.09 4.02
C SER A 83 -15.71 -10.76 4.96
N GLU A 84 -15.97 -11.64 5.92
CA GLU A 84 -17.01 -11.46 6.95
C GLU A 84 -16.77 -10.19 7.78
N ILE A 85 -15.50 -9.85 8.03
CA ILE A 85 -15.08 -8.64 8.75
C ILE A 85 -15.54 -7.37 8.02
N PHE A 86 -15.57 -7.39 6.69
CA PHE A 86 -16.02 -6.25 5.89
C PHE A 86 -17.55 -6.14 5.80
N ASN A 87 -18.28 -7.24 5.98
CA ASN A 87 -19.73 -7.25 5.93
C ASN A 87 -20.40 -6.94 7.27
N GLU A 88 -19.64 -6.86 8.37
CA GLU A 88 -20.18 -6.54 9.69
C GLU A 88 -20.47 -5.03 9.85
N PRO A 89 -21.74 -4.60 9.97
CA PRO A 89 -22.11 -3.18 9.93
C PRO A 89 -21.63 -2.38 11.14
N SER A 90 -21.56 -3.03 12.31
CA SER A 90 -21.13 -2.45 13.60
C SER A 90 -19.69 -1.94 13.59
N LYS A 91 -18.84 -2.42 12.67
CA LYS A 91 -17.39 -2.19 12.66
C LYS A 91 -16.94 -1.18 11.59
N GLY A 92 -17.66 -0.09 11.39
CA GLY A 92 -17.37 0.90 10.34
C GLY A 92 -15.93 1.44 10.28
N VAL A 93 -15.25 1.61 11.42
CA VAL A 93 -13.82 2.01 11.45
C VAL A 93 -12.90 0.86 11.04
N VAL A 94 -13.21 -0.37 11.44
CA VAL A 94 -12.39 -1.55 11.09
C VAL A 94 -12.45 -1.81 9.59
N ARG A 95 -13.65 -1.73 8.99
CA ARG A 95 -13.85 -1.88 7.54
C ARG A 95 -13.05 -0.85 6.74
N PHE A 96 -13.04 0.39 7.22
CA PHE A 96 -12.26 1.47 6.65
C PHE A 96 -10.76 1.21 6.73
N LEU A 97 -10.24 0.78 7.89
CA LEU A 97 -8.81 0.48 8.05
C LEU A 97 -8.37 -0.74 7.24
N ALA A 98 -9.16 -1.81 7.21
CA ALA A 98 -8.86 -3.01 6.44
C ALA A 98 -8.77 -2.73 4.93
N LEU A 99 -9.66 -1.87 4.42
CA LEU A 99 -9.62 -1.50 3.01
C LEU A 99 -8.43 -0.60 2.68
N LEU A 100 -8.07 0.33 3.57
CA LEU A 100 -6.85 1.14 3.41
C LEU A 100 -5.58 0.30 3.47
N GLU A 101 -5.52 -0.69 4.37
CA GLU A 101 -4.43 -1.67 4.44
C GLU A 101 -4.33 -2.45 3.13
N ALA A 102 -5.45 -2.96 2.60
CA ALA A 102 -5.47 -3.68 1.33
C ALA A 102 -4.98 -2.82 0.16
N LEU A 103 -5.34 -1.53 0.14
CA LEU A 103 -4.86 -0.58 -0.86
C LEU A 103 -3.35 -0.33 -0.74
N TYR A 104 -2.84 -0.14 0.49
CA TYR A 104 -1.41 0.00 0.72
C TYR A 104 -0.65 -1.26 0.28
N GLN A 105 -1.13 -2.45 0.66
CA GLN A 105 -0.53 -3.74 0.29
C GLN A 105 -0.59 -4.02 -1.22
N HIS A 106 -1.55 -3.45 -1.93
CA HIS A 106 -1.64 -3.56 -3.39
C HIS A 106 -0.55 -2.73 -4.07
N ASN A 107 -0.36 -1.47 -3.67
CA ASN A 107 0.71 -0.63 -4.21
C ASN A 107 1.12 0.48 -3.21
N PRO A 108 2.18 0.26 -2.41
CA PRO A 108 2.62 1.23 -1.40
C PRO A 108 3.02 2.59 -1.97
N GLN A 109 3.65 2.61 -3.15
CA GLN A 109 4.11 3.86 -3.78
C GLN A 109 2.95 4.69 -4.30
N SER A 110 1.99 4.04 -4.97
CA SER A 110 0.79 4.70 -5.46
C SER A 110 -0.10 5.17 -4.31
N PHE A 111 -0.22 4.37 -3.25
CA PHE A 111 -0.92 4.75 -2.03
C PHE A 111 -0.29 5.99 -1.37
N ALA A 112 1.03 6.03 -1.22
CA ALA A 112 1.73 7.18 -0.64
C ALA A 112 1.43 8.48 -1.41
N LYS A 113 1.51 8.46 -2.74
CA LYS A 113 1.13 9.60 -3.60
C LYS A 113 -0.33 9.99 -3.40
N ALA A 114 -1.23 9.00 -3.37
CA ALA A 114 -2.66 9.25 -3.15
C ALA A 114 -2.93 9.90 -1.78
N THR A 115 -2.22 9.50 -0.71
CA THR A 115 -2.41 10.09 0.62
C THR A 115 -1.95 11.54 0.73
N GLU A 116 -1.02 11.99 -0.11
CA GLU A 116 -0.57 13.38 -0.17
C GLU A 116 -1.62 14.27 -0.87
N VAL A 117 -2.31 13.73 -1.88
CA VAL A 117 -3.33 14.44 -2.66
C VAL A 117 -4.67 14.47 -1.94
N VAL A 118 -5.09 13.36 -1.32
CA VAL A 118 -6.41 13.20 -0.72
C VAL A 118 -6.48 13.87 0.65
N THR A 119 -6.92 15.12 0.64
CA THR A 119 -7.15 15.95 1.83
C THR A 119 -8.58 16.51 1.85
N GLY A 120 -9.03 17.01 2.99
CA GLY A 120 -10.26 17.81 3.09
C GLY A 120 -9.96 19.30 2.97
N ASN A 121 -10.99 20.14 2.83
CA ASN A 121 -10.82 21.60 2.65
C ASN A 121 -9.88 22.26 3.67
N SER A 122 -9.90 21.82 4.93
CA SER A 122 -9.07 22.36 6.01
C SER A 122 -8.45 21.28 6.90
N ARG A 123 -8.53 20.01 6.49
CA ARG A 123 -8.13 18.86 7.31
C ARG A 123 -7.25 17.91 6.52
N THR A 124 -6.09 17.61 7.09
CA THR A 124 -5.23 16.52 6.62
C THR A 124 -5.85 15.19 7.03
N TYR A 125 -6.02 14.27 6.08
CA TYR A 125 -6.60 12.96 6.37
C TYR A 125 -5.58 11.91 6.75
N PHE A 126 -4.38 11.97 6.15
CA PHE A 126 -3.31 11.01 6.32
C PHE A 126 -2.02 11.68 6.75
N ALA A 127 -1.24 11.01 7.61
CA ALA A 127 0.09 11.44 8.01
C ALA A 127 1.00 10.23 8.28
N LYS A 128 2.30 10.46 8.48
CA LYS A 128 3.24 9.42 8.91
C LYS A 128 3.32 9.27 10.43
N ASP A 129 2.70 10.17 11.16
CA ASP A 129 2.65 10.20 12.62
C ASP A 129 1.28 10.69 13.11
N GLU A 130 0.92 10.26 14.31
CA GLU A 130 -0.36 10.61 14.93
C GLU A 130 -0.45 12.11 15.26
N ALA A 131 0.64 12.71 15.74
CA ALA A 131 0.67 14.07 16.25
C ALA A 131 0.32 15.10 15.16
N SER A 132 0.78 14.88 13.92
CA SER A 132 0.47 15.70 12.75
C SER A 132 -1.04 15.79 12.47
N LEU A 133 -1.80 14.73 12.75
CA LEU A 133 -3.26 14.73 12.57
C LEU A 133 -3.98 15.44 13.72
N LEU A 134 -3.49 15.29 14.95
CA LEU A 134 -4.10 15.89 16.15
C LEU A 134 -3.97 17.42 16.20
N LYS A 135 -3.02 18.02 15.46
CA LYS A 135 -2.87 19.47 15.32
C LYS A 135 -4.13 20.18 14.80
N HIS A 136 -4.99 19.47 14.08
CA HIS A 136 -6.25 20.02 13.55
C HIS A 136 -7.40 20.10 14.58
N GLY A 137 -7.14 19.75 15.86
CA GLY A 137 -8.02 20.03 17.00
C GLY A 137 -8.42 18.79 17.82
N ASN A 138 -8.95 19.03 19.02
CA ASN A 138 -9.26 17.98 20.02
C ASN A 138 -10.31 16.94 19.60
N SER A 139 -11.10 17.21 18.56
CA SER A 139 -12.10 16.26 18.04
C SER A 139 -11.51 15.26 17.04
N VAL A 140 -10.22 15.38 16.67
CA VAL A 140 -9.59 14.45 15.75
C VAL A 140 -9.24 13.17 16.50
N LYS A 141 -9.74 12.03 16.00
CA LYS A 141 -9.28 10.71 16.38
C LYS A 141 -8.50 10.14 15.22
N ALA A 142 -7.26 9.70 15.44
CA ALA A 142 -6.44 9.05 14.44
C ALA A 142 -6.23 7.58 14.82
N LYS A 143 -5.99 6.74 13.81
CA LYS A 143 -5.53 5.36 14.00
C LYS A 143 -4.49 5.03 12.95
N GLN A 144 -3.52 4.20 13.32
CA GLN A 144 -2.59 3.63 12.36
C GLN A 144 -3.32 2.67 11.43
N ILE A 145 -3.01 2.74 10.14
CA ILE A 145 -3.46 1.76 9.15
C ILE A 145 -2.56 0.53 9.31
N PRO A 146 -3.12 -0.66 9.58
CA PRO A 146 -2.32 -1.85 9.81
C PRO A 146 -1.38 -2.15 8.64
N SER A 147 -0.22 -2.74 8.95
CA SER A 147 0.81 -3.08 7.97
C SER A 147 1.32 -1.90 7.13
N SER A 148 1.17 -0.66 7.61
CA SER A 148 1.61 0.54 6.90
C SER A 148 2.19 1.60 7.87
N PRO A 149 3.02 2.54 7.36
CA PRO A 149 3.53 3.66 8.15
C PRO A 149 2.53 4.84 8.26
N PHE A 150 1.31 4.68 7.75
CA PHE A 150 0.35 5.78 7.65
C PHE A 150 -0.65 5.75 8.80
N TRP A 151 -0.98 6.95 9.28
CA TRP A 151 -2.06 7.24 10.19
C TRP A 151 -3.21 7.87 9.42
N VAL A 152 -4.45 7.59 9.84
CA VAL A 152 -5.65 8.16 9.22
C VAL A 152 -6.63 8.66 10.27
N VAL A 153 -7.31 9.77 9.97
CA VAL A 153 -8.40 10.27 10.81
C VAL A 153 -9.65 9.37 10.72
N THR A 154 -10.14 8.94 11.88
CA THR A 154 -11.26 7.98 12.00
C THR A 154 -12.57 8.62 12.46
N ASN A 155 -12.53 9.83 13.02
CA ASN A 155 -13.72 10.59 13.42
C ASN A 155 -14.42 11.26 12.22
N ASN A 156 -14.90 10.42 11.30
CA ASN A 156 -15.64 10.81 10.11
C ASN A 156 -16.91 9.95 10.03
N ASN A 157 -18.02 10.47 9.49
CA ASN A 157 -19.20 9.64 9.22
C ASN A 157 -18.95 8.64 8.06
N THR A 158 -19.83 7.65 7.90
CA THR A 158 -19.69 6.57 6.90
C THR A 158 -19.50 7.10 5.49
N ASN A 159 -20.34 8.05 5.07
CA ASN A 159 -20.26 8.72 3.77
C ASN A 159 -18.88 9.35 3.51
N ARG A 160 -18.33 10.05 4.51
CA ARG A 160 -17.02 10.68 4.41
C ARG A 160 -15.90 9.64 4.33
N LYS A 161 -15.97 8.55 5.11
CA LYS A 161 -15.01 7.44 5.00
C LYS A 161 -15.03 6.84 3.59
N GLY A 162 -16.22 6.60 3.02
CA GLY A 162 -16.38 6.14 1.64
C GLY A 162 -15.76 7.10 0.62
N LEU A 163 -15.97 8.41 0.78
CA LEU A 163 -15.36 9.42 -0.09
C LEU A 163 -13.83 9.42 -0.02
N ILE A 164 -13.27 9.32 1.19
CA ILE A 164 -11.81 9.25 1.39
C ILE A 164 -11.24 8.04 0.67
N VAL A 165 -11.79 6.84 0.90
CA VAL A 165 -11.32 5.61 0.25
C VAL A 165 -11.44 5.71 -1.27
N THR A 166 -12.60 6.11 -1.79
CA THR A 166 -12.84 6.14 -3.23
C THR A 166 -11.97 7.18 -3.95
N ASN A 167 -11.63 8.29 -3.30
CA ASN A 167 -10.66 9.25 -3.82
C ASN A 167 -9.25 8.66 -3.81
N VAL A 168 -8.81 7.98 -2.74
CA VAL A 168 -7.52 7.27 -2.73
C VAL A 168 -7.45 6.25 -3.87
N MET A 169 -8.51 5.46 -4.06
CA MET A 169 -8.59 4.49 -5.16
C MET A 169 -8.50 5.16 -6.54
N ARG A 170 -9.08 6.35 -6.70
CA ARG A 170 -9.01 7.11 -7.96
C ARG A 170 -7.60 7.60 -8.24
N GLU A 171 -6.94 8.18 -7.25
CA GLU A 171 -5.54 8.63 -7.34
C GLU A 171 -4.59 7.47 -7.59
N MET A 172 -4.91 6.29 -7.06
CA MET A 172 -4.18 5.06 -7.33
C MET A 172 -4.46 4.44 -8.71
N GLY A 173 -5.39 5.01 -9.49
CA GLY A 173 -5.72 4.53 -10.83
C GLY A 173 -6.55 3.24 -10.89
N LEU A 174 -7.28 2.90 -9.81
CA LEU A 174 -8.10 1.68 -9.79
C LEU A 174 -9.31 1.75 -10.74
N PRO A 175 -9.83 0.60 -11.21
CA PRO A 175 -10.95 0.56 -12.15
C PRO A 175 -12.22 1.23 -11.59
N LYS A 176 -12.87 2.06 -12.41
CA LYS A 176 -14.12 2.76 -12.05
C LYS A 176 -15.22 1.81 -11.54
N LYS A 177 -15.30 0.59 -12.09
CA LYS A 177 -16.26 -0.44 -11.66
C LYS A 177 -16.04 -0.85 -10.20
N LEU A 178 -14.79 -1.07 -9.80
CA LEU A 178 -14.42 -1.42 -8.43
C LEU A 178 -14.67 -0.25 -7.47
N ILE A 179 -14.32 0.98 -7.88
CA ILE A 179 -14.59 2.20 -7.09
C ILE A 179 -16.08 2.37 -6.81
N LYS A 180 -16.94 2.20 -7.84
CA LYS A 180 -18.40 2.27 -7.67
C LYS A 180 -18.92 1.20 -6.71
N ARG A 181 -18.40 -0.04 -6.80
CA ARG A 181 -18.75 -1.12 -5.88
C ARG A 181 -18.41 -0.75 -4.43
N VAL A 182 -17.18 -0.28 -4.20
CA VAL A 182 -16.75 0.17 -2.86
C VAL A 182 -17.63 1.32 -2.35
N GLN A 183 -17.94 2.29 -3.21
CA GLN A 183 -18.80 3.43 -2.85
C GLN A 183 -20.17 2.98 -2.32
N GLY A 184 -20.78 1.96 -2.95
CA GLY A 184 -22.07 1.42 -2.54
C GLY A 184 -22.05 0.66 -1.19
N LEU A 185 -20.87 0.34 -0.65
CA LEU A 185 -20.73 -0.35 0.63
C LEU A 185 -20.57 0.61 1.82
N PHE A 186 -20.39 1.91 1.56
CA PHE A 186 -20.27 2.97 2.57
C PHE A 186 -21.52 3.87 2.57
N VAL A 187 -22.69 3.29 2.83
CA VAL A 187 -23.99 3.98 2.99
C VAL A 187 -24.38 4.07 4.46
#